data_AF-A0A1I8G3W3-F1
#
_entry.id   AF-A0A1I8G3W3-F1
#
_cell.length_a   1.000
_cell.length_b   1.000
_cell.length_c   1.000
_cell.angle_alpha   90.00
_cell.angle_beta   90.00
_cell.angle_gamma   90.00
#
_symmetry.space_group_name_H-M   'P 1'
#
loop_
_entity.id
_entity.type
_entity.pdbx_description
1 polymer ?
#
loop_
_entity_poly.entity_id
_entity_poly.type
_entity_poly.pdbx_seq_one_letter_code
_entity_poly.pdbx_strand_id
1 'polypeptide(L)'
;NGTWTLRNEYNSSDVGFVSSDGGSIAVTGRAADNATEAPVVLTAEVSPRKVDKIFVNTTIVVYARLLRGHSPVTAGKLFATVKSDAELVATVDLSDNGAGADLKIRDGTYSAYLPIDKLNEARDFSVSVTSLSPVSRVAPAGKVTVDKVNAGFNRQQVPPAKVIDLRVTVNAMDQTAMLIWTAMEDP
;
A
#
# COMPACT_ATOMS: atom_id res chain seq x y z
N ASN A 1 3.93 -26.82 -17.65
CA ASN A 1 2.94 -26.21 -18.56
C ASN A 1 1.63 -26.07 -17.82
N GLY A 2 1.28 -24.84 -17.40
CA GLY A 2 0.01 -24.56 -16.73
C GLY A 2 -0.99 -23.98 -17.72
N THR A 3 -2.22 -24.45 -17.70
CA THR A 3 -3.32 -23.95 -18.53
C THR A 3 -4.16 -22.99 -17.71
N TRP A 4 -4.54 -21.84 -18.30
CA TRP A 4 -5.45 -20.87 -17.70
C TRP A 4 -6.87 -21.15 -18.16
N THR A 5 -7.84 -21.09 -17.25
CA THR A 5 -9.26 -21.19 -17.60
C THR A 5 -10.01 -20.06 -16.91
N LEU A 6 -10.64 -19.19 -17.69
CA LEU A 6 -11.54 -18.15 -17.20
C LEU A 6 -12.96 -18.73 -17.19
N ARG A 7 -13.63 -18.71 -16.04
CA ARG A 7 -15.08 -18.97 -15.95
C ARG A 7 -15.76 -17.71 -15.43
N ASN A 8 -16.68 -17.18 -16.22
CA ASN A 8 -17.60 -16.14 -15.78
C ASN A 8 -18.84 -16.85 -15.21
N GLU A 9 -18.98 -16.87 -13.88
CA GLU A 9 -20.17 -17.37 -13.20
C GLU A 9 -21.15 -16.21 -12.99
N TYR A 10 -21.71 -15.69 -14.09
CA TYR A 10 -22.88 -14.81 -14.00
C TYR A 10 -24.08 -15.53 -14.60
N ASN A 11 -24.86 -16.16 -13.72
CA ASN A 11 -26.16 -16.71 -14.07
C ASN A 11 -27.23 -15.91 -13.34
N SER A 12 -27.76 -14.87 -13.96
CA SER A 12 -29.11 -14.37 -13.64
C SER A 12 -29.55 -13.36 -14.70
N SER A 13 -30.55 -13.78 -15.47
CA SER A 13 -31.49 -12.89 -16.13
C SER A 13 -32.37 -12.24 -15.06
N ASP A 14 -32.05 -11.02 -14.64
CA ASP A 14 -33.03 -10.03 -14.19
C ASP A 14 -32.35 -8.65 -14.03
N VAL A 15 -32.96 -7.65 -14.67
CA VAL A 15 -32.51 -6.25 -14.67
C VAL A 15 -32.98 -5.60 -13.37
N GLY A 16 -32.05 -5.12 -12.55
CA GLY A 16 -32.34 -4.29 -11.37
C GLY A 16 -31.09 -3.62 -10.82
N PHE A 17 -31.03 -2.29 -10.87
CA PHE A 17 -29.93 -1.50 -10.32
C PHE A 17 -29.99 -1.47 -8.78
N VAL A 18 -29.02 -2.08 -8.07
CA VAL A 18 -28.64 -1.74 -6.67
C VAL A 18 -27.16 -2.08 -6.36
N SER A 19 -26.45 -1.04 -5.89
CA SER A 19 -25.28 -0.91 -4.96
C SER A 19 -24.05 -1.85 -4.92
N SER A 20 -22.89 -1.22 -5.14
CA SER A 20 -21.68 -1.12 -4.26
C SER A 20 -20.96 -2.31 -3.64
N ASP A 21 -21.14 -3.56 -4.06
CA ASP A 21 -20.26 -4.64 -3.59
C ASP A 21 -19.32 -5.12 -4.70
N GLY A 22 -18.04 -4.80 -4.52
CA GLY A 22 -16.96 -5.12 -5.45
C GLY A 22 -16.88 -6.62 -5.72
N GLY A 23 -16.97 -6.99 -6.99
CA GLY A 23 -16.72 -8.36 -7.43
C GLY A 23 -15.28 -8.77 -7.10
N SER A 24 -15.11 -9.89 -6.41
CA SER A 24 -13.79 -10.46 -6.12
C SER A 24 -13.36 -11.38 -7.26
N ILE A 25 -12.30 -11.01 -7.97
CA ILE A 25 -11.62 -11.93 -8.90
C ILE A 25 -10.55 -12.69 -8.10
N ALA A 26 -10.75 -14.00 -7.90
CA ALA A 26 -9.77 -14.87 -7.24
C ALA A 26 -8.90 -15.58 -8.29
N VAL A 27 -7.60 -15.25 -8.31
CA VAL A 27 -6.60 -15.94 -9.15
C VAL A 27 -5.80 -16.88 -8.27
N THR A 28 -6.03 -18.19 -8.38
CA THR A 28 -5.30 -19.20 -7.61
C THR A 28 -4.31 -19.96 -8.50
N GLY A 29 -3.01 -19.87 -8.19
CA GLY A 29 -1.98 -20.69 -8.82
C GLY A 29 -1.62 -21.89 -7.94
N ARG A 30 -1.59 -23.10 -8.50
CA ARG A 30 -1.14 -24.32 -7.81
C ARG A 30 0.38 -24.49 -7.97
N ALA A 31 1.07 -24.91 -6.92
CA ALA A 31 2.49 -25.27 -7.00
C ALA A 31 2.69 -26.44 -7.98
N ALA A 32 3.84 -26.50 -8.67
CA ALA A 32 4.17 -27.64 -9.52
C ALA A 32 4.22 -28.93 -8.67
N ASP A 33 3.68 -30.04 -9.18
CA ASP A 33 3.49 -31.29 -8.42
C ASP A 33 4.81 -31.91 -7.88
N ASN A 34 5.98 -31.39 -8.26
CA ASN A 34 7.31 -31.81 -7.80
C ASN A 34 8.11 -30.68 -7.08
N ALA A 35 7.45 -29.66 -6.53
CA ALA A 35 8.13 -28.55 -5.86
C ALA A 35 8.71 -29.00 -4.51
N THR A 36 10.04 -28.99 -4.37
CA THR A 36 10.77 -29.29 -3.12
C THR A 36 10.67 -28.15 -2.10
N GLU A 37 10.22 -26.98 -2.54
CA GLU A 37 10.13 -25.77 -1.74
C GLU A 37 8.68 -25.29 -1.61
N ALA A 38 8.30 -24.82 -0.41
CA ALA A 38 6.96 -24.31 -0.15
C ALA A 38 6.66 -23.08 -1.03
N PRO A 39 5.40 -22.88 -1.45
CA PRO A 39 5.04 -21.75 -2.30
C PRO A 39 5.27 -20.41 -1.59
N VAL A 40 5.67 -19.40 -2.37
CA VAL A 40 5.72 -18.01 -1.92
C VAL A 40 4.33 -17.39 -2.05
N VAL A 41 3.81 -16.89 -0.94
CA VAL A 41 2.48 -16.29 -0.80
C VAL A 41 2.65 -14.83 -0.43
N LEU A 42 1.91 -13.96 -1.14
CA LEU A 42 1.78 -12.54 -0.85
C LEU A 42 0.34 -12.27 -0.44
N THR A 43 0.15 -11.68 0.74
CA THR A 43 -1.14 -11.14 1.19
C THR A 43 -0.97 -9.67 1.51
N ALA A 44 -2.01 -8.86 1.33
CA ALA A 44 -1.95 -7.45 1.65
C ALA A 44 -3.27 -6.94 2.25
N GLU A 45 -3.19 -5.87 3.02
CA GLU A 45 -4.34 -5.15 3.57
C GLU A 45 -4.05 -3.67 3.73
N VAL A 46 -5.11 -2.84 3.70
CA VAL A 46 -5.02 -1.41 3.97
C VAL A 46 -5.84 -1.03 5.19
N SER A 47 -5.29 -0.11 6.00
CA SER A 47 -5.92 0.37 7.23
C SER A 47 -5.64 1.86 7.48
N PRO A 48 -6.65 2.67 7.86
CA PRO A 48 -8.07 2.30 7.91
C PRO A 48 -8.66 2.15 6.50
N ARG A 49 -9.73 1.36 6.36
CA ARG A 49 -10.46 1.21 5.09
C ARG A 49 -11.40 2.38 4.78
N LYS A 50 -11.69 3.21 5.79
CA LYS A 50 -12.61 4.34 5.68
C LYS A 50 -12.06 5.54 6.44
N VAL A 51 -12.12 6.71 5.81
CA VAL A 51 -11.68 7.98 6.37
C VAL A 51 -12.75 9.05 6.11
N ASP A 52 -13.24 9.73 7.14
CA ASP A 52 -14.26 10.78 6.96
C ASP A 52 -13.67 11.99 6.22
N LYS A 53 -12.52 12.50 6.69
CA LYS A 53 -11.76 13.59 6.07
C LYS A 53 -10.27 13.39 6.25
N ILE A 54 -9.49 13.79 5.24
CA ILE A 54 -8.03 13.81 5.30
C ILE A 54 -7.55 15.07 6.02
N PHE A 55 -6.71 14.89 7.03
CA PHE A 55 -5.98 15.93 7.74
C PHE A 55 -4.47 15.65 7.64
N VAL A 56 -3.64 16.64 7.99
CA VAL A 56 -2.17 16.51 7.92
C VAL A 56 -1.61 15.38 8.81
N ASN A 57 -2.35 14.97 9.84
CA ASN A 57 -1.99 13.85 10.73
C ASN A 57 -2.72 12.54 10.36
N THR A 58 -3.53 12.53 9.30
CA THR A 58 -4.18 11.31 8.84
C THR A 58 -3.11 10.32 8.39
N THR A 59 -3.25 9.09 8.84
CA THR A 59 -2.31 8.02 8.52
C THR A 59 -3.10 6.88 7.90
N ILE A 60 -2.70 6.47 6.70
CA ILE A 60 -3.25 5.32 5.99
C ILE A 60 -2.09 4.41 5.66
N VAL A 61 -2.15 3.17 6.14
CA VAL A 61 -1.06 2.20 6.06
C VAL A 61 -1.48 1.06 5.15
N VAL A 62 -0.59 0.68 4.24
CA VAL A 62 -0.68 -0.60 3.54
C VAL A 62 0.28 -1.58 4.21
N TYR A 63 -0.22 -2.76 4.53
CA TYR A 63 0.54 -3.88 5.05
C TYR A 63 0.56 -4.99 4.00
N ALA A 64 1.70 -5.65 3.88
CA ALA A 64 1.87 -6.82 3.04
C ALA A 64 2.67 -7.88 3.79
N ARG A 65 2.28 -9.14 3.68
CA ARG A 65 3.04 -10.27 4.22
C ARG A 65 3.52 -11.13 3.08
N LEU A 66 4.83 -11.37 3.05
CA LEU A 66 5.48 -12.21 2.06
C LEU A 66 6.09 -13.42 2.77
N LEU A 67 5.49 -14.59 2.56
CA LEU A 67 5.84 -15.82 3.26
C LEU A 67 6.17 -16.94 2.27
N ARG A 68 7.10 -17.81 2.63
CA ARG A 68 7.40 -19.07 1.96
C ARG A 68 7.00 -20.19 2.92
N GLY A 69 5.82 -20.76 2.74
CA GLY A 69 5.19 -21.59 3.78
C GLY A 69 4.98 -20.78 5.07
N HIS A 70 5.66 -21.16 6.15
CA HIS A 70 5.61 -20.45 7.44
C HIS A 70 6.82 -19.54 7.68
N SER A 71 7.77 -19.51 6.75
CA SER A 71 9.01 -18.72 6.88
C SER A 71 8.85 -17.35 6.23
N PRO A 72 9.27 -16.26 6.89
CA PRO A 72 9.25 -14.94 6.29
C PRO A 72 10.24 -14.85 5.13
N VAL A 73 9.82 -14.18 4.05
CA VAL A 73 10.70 -13.85 2.94
C VAL A 73 11.23 -12.45 3.17
N THR A 74 12.46 -12.38 3.66
CA THR A 74 13.20 -11.13 3.87
C THR A 74 13.92 -10.73 2.58
N ALA A 75 14.06 -9.42 2.31
CA ALA A 75 14.62 -8.85 1.07
C ALA A 75 13.72 -8.95 -0.19
N GLY A 76 12.41 -8.97 0.01
CA GLY A 76 11.43 -8.76 -1.03
C GLY A 76 11.46 -7.33 -1.55
N LYS A 77 11.19 -7.15 -2.84
CA LYS A 77 10.98 -5.83 -3.45
C LYS A 77 9.50 -5.64 -3.72
N LEU A 78 8.82 -4.93 -2.82
CA LEU A 78 7.38 -4.73 -2.86
C LEU A 78 7.04 -3.26 -3.07
N PHE A 79 5.99 -3.01 -3.84
CA PHE A 79 5.38 -1.68 -3.97
C PHE A 79 3.86 -1.80 -3.99
N ALA A 80 3.19 -0.83 -3.39
CA ALA A 80 1.76 -0.65 -3.50
C ALA A 80 1.43 0.27 -4.68
N THR A 81 0.35 -0.05 -5.38
CA THR A 81 -0.25 0.78 -6.41
C THR A 81 -1.62 1.21 -5.93
N VAL A 82 -1.85 2.52 -5.92
CA VAL A 82 -3.13 3.13 -5.56
C VAL A 82 -3.79 3.63 -6.83
N LYS A 83 -5.05 3.25 -7.03
CA LYS A 83 -5.85 3.70 -8.18
C LYS A 83 -7.21 4.23 -7.74
N SER A 84 -7.68 5.28 -8.41
CA SER A 84 -9.09 5.65 -8.45
C SER A 84 -9.62 5.19 -9.80
N ASP A 85 -10.66 4.38 -9.82
CA ASP A 85 -11.19 3.80 -11.05
C ASP A 85 -10.09 3.07 -11.86
N ALA A 86 -9.70 3.59 -13.03
CA ALA A 86 -8.61 3.08 -13.86
C ALA A 86 -7.33 3.93 -13.80
N GLU A 87 -7.36 5.07 -13.12
CA GLU A 87 -6.26 6.04 -13.07
C GLU A 87 -5.26 5.70 -11.96
N LEU A 88 -3.97 5.83 -12.28
CA LEU A 88 -2.90 5.69 -11.30
C LEU A 88 -2.81 6.95 -10.43
N VAL A 89 -3.02 6.80 -9.13
CA VAL A 89 -2.95 7.89 -8.15
C VAL A 89 -1.57 7.96 -7.51
N ALA A 90 -1.01 6.81 -7.11
CA ALA A 90 0.29 6.74 -6.47
C ALA A 90 0.92 5.35 -6.57
N THR A 91 2.25 5.32 -6.47
CA THR A 91 3.04 4.10 -6.26
C THR A 91 3.94 4.34 -5.05
N VAL A 92 4.00 3.38 -4.12
CA VAL A 92 4.76 3.50 -2.87
C VAL A 92 5.54 2.22 -2.60
N ASP A 93 6.83 2.33 -2.31
CA ASP A 93 7.65 1.18 -1.90
C ASP A 93 7.32 0.74 -0.47
N LEU A 94 7.22 -0.57 -0.23
CA LEU A 94 7.04 -1.12 1.12
C LEU A 94 8.36 -1.66 1.66
N SER A 95 8.59 -1.44 2.96
CA SER A 95 9.82 -1.86 3.65
C SER A 95 9.51 -2.77 4.84
N ASP A 96 10.41 -3.74 5.07
CA ASP A 96 10.47 -4.63 6.24
C ASP A 96 11.78 -4.32 6.99
N ASN A 97 11.81 -3.17 7.67
CA ASN A 97 12.99 -2.56 8.28
C ASN A 97 12.81 -2.13 9.74
N GLY A 98 11.63 -2.32 10.32
CA GLY A 98 11.26 -1.88 11.66
C GLY A 98 11.21 -0.36 11.83
N ALA A 99 10.93 0.40 10.77
CA ALA A 99 10.83 1.85 10.83
C ALA A 99 9.53 2.39 10.19
N GLY A 100 9.03 3.50 10.74
CA GLY A 100 7.84 4.18 10.22
C GLY A 100 6.59 3.33 10.35
N ALA A 101 5.99 2.98 9.21
CA ALA A 101 4.82 2.11 9.16
C ALA A 101 5.12 0.67 9.61
N ASP A 102 6.39 0.26 9.52
CA ASP A 102 6.81 -1.09 9.87
C ASP A 102 7.31 -1.14 11.32
N LEU A 103 6.72 -2.03 12.10
CA LEU A 103 6.97 -2.13 13.54
C LEU A 103 8.08 -3.12 13.88
N LYS A 104 8.42 -4.06 12.99
CA LYS A 104 9.37 -5.13 13.29
C LYS A 104 10.21 -5.52 12.09
N ILE A 105 11.52 -5.38 12.23
CA ILE A 105 12.49 -5.72 11.20
C ILE A 105 12.54 -7.23 10.88
N ARG A 106 12.55 -7.54 9.58
CA ARG A 106 12.78 -8.86 8.98
C ARG A 106 11.81 -9.94 9.43
N ASP A 107 10.55 -9.56 9.69
CA ASP A 107 9.52 -10.51 10.07
C ASP A 107 8.63 -10.97 8.90
N GLY A 108 8.94 -10.51 7.68
CA GLY A 108 8.19 -10.83 6.46
C GLY A 108 6.97 -9.94 6.25
N THR A 109 6.74 -8.96 7.14
CA THR A 109 5.74 -7.91 6.99
C THR A 109 6.40 -6.67 6.42
N TYR A 110 5.93 -6.25 5.26
CA TYR A 110 6.34 -5.02 4.60
C TYR A 110 5.21 -4.02 4.76
N SER A 111 5.53 -2.76 5.04
CA SER A 111 4.49 -1.74 5.14
C SER A 111 4.96 -0.36 4.68
N ALA A 112 3.99 0.50 4.40
CA ALA A 112 4.22 1.88 4.00
C ALA A 112 3.00 2.76 4.30
N TYR A 113 3.25 4.05 4.51
CA TYR A 113 2.20 5.06 4.52
C TYR A 113 1.80 5.45 3.10
N LEU A 114 0.51 5.56 2.84
CA LEU A 114 0.00 6.08 1.57
C LEU A 114 0.05 7.62 1.57
N PRO A 115 0.29 8.26 0.41
CA PRO A 115 0.43 9.71 0.29
C PRO A 115 -0.93 10.40 0.42
N ILE A 116 -1.23 10.90 1.62
CA ILE A 116 -2.52 11.50 1.96
C ILE A 116 -2.87 12.74 1.12
N ASP A 117 -1.88 13.44 0.59
CA ASP A 117 -2.06 14.58 -0.32
C ASP A 117 -2.69 14.18 -1.67
N LYS A 118 -2.43 12.95 -2.12
CA LYS A 118 -3.01 12.34 -3.32
C LYS A 118 -4.37 11.70 -3.07
N LEU A 119 -4.73 11.51 -1.80
CA LEU A 119 -5.95 10.83 -1.36
C LEU A 119 -7.04 11.79 -0.86
N ASN A 120 -6.77 13.10 -0.80
CA ASN A 120 -7.73 14.11 -0.31
C ASN A 120 -8.82 14.43 -1.33
N GLU A 121 -9.60 13.42 -1.70
CA GLU A 121 -10.76 13.52 -2.58
C GLU A 121 -11.85 12.57 -2.10
N ALA A 122 -13.12 13.00 -2.17
CA ALA A 122 -14.25 12.21 -1.68
C ALA A 122 -14.59 11.05 -2.64
N ARG A 123 -13.81 9.97 -2.57
CA ARG A 123 -13.92 8.83 -3.48
C ARG A 123 -13.27 7.57 -2.92
N ASP A 124 -13.30 6.55 -3.76
CA ASP A 124 -12.79 5.23 -3.50
C ASP A 124 -11.43 5.01 -4.16
N PHE A 125 -10.48 4.49 -3.38
CA PHE A 125 -9.14 4.14 -3.84
C PHE A 125 -8.88 2.65 -3.69
N SER A 126 -8.61 1.98 -4.80
CA SER A 126 -8.19 0.57 -4.80
C SER A 126 -6.68 0.49 -4.58
N VAL A 127 -6.27 -0.40 -3.68
CA VAL A 127 -4.86 -0.62 -3.34
C VAL A 127 -4.50 -2.06 -3.67
N SER A 128 -3.43 -2.24 -4.43
CA SER A 128 -2.82 -3.55 -4.68
C SER A 128 -1.33 -3.51 -4.37
N VAL A 129 -0.75 -4.63 -3.96
CA VAL A 129 0.68 -4.77 -3.70
C VAL A 129 1.27 -5.74 -4.70
N THR A 130 2.38 -5.34 -5.31
CA THR A 130 3.17 -6.18 -6.22
C THR A 130 4.51 -6.51 -5.58
N SER A 131 4.86 -7.79 -5.58
CA SER A 131 6.21 -8.29 -5.31
C SER A 131 6.92 -8.51 -6.63
N LEU A 132 8.14 -7.99 -6.78
CA LEU A 132 9.02 -8.27 -7.93
C LEU A 132 10.06 -9.36 -7.62
N SER A 133 10.35 -9.58 -6.34
CA SER A 133 11.36 -10.52 -5.86
C SER A 133 10.89 -11.11 -4.52
N PRO A 134 11.07 -12.42 -4.28
CA PRO A 134 11.75 -13.40 -5.15
C PRO A 134 10.84 -13.94 -6.27
N VAL A 135 9.54 -13.62 -6.25
CA VAL A 135 8.59 -13.99 -7.28
C VAL A 135 7.72 -12.79 -7.66
N SER A 136 7.36 -12.73 -8.95
CA SER A 136 6.34 -11.80 -9.43
C SER A 136 4.95 -12.26 -8.95
N ARG A 137 4.35 -11.47 -8.06
CA ARG A 137 3.02 -11.72 -7.48
C ARG A 137 2.31 -10.39 -7.25
N VAL A 138 0.99 -10.39 -7.42
CA VAL A 138 0.14 -9.26 -7.09
C VAL A 138 -0.90 -9.73 -6.08
N ALA A 139 -1.12 -8.95 -5.02
CA ALA A 139 -2.16 -9.18 -4.03
C ALA A 139 -3.03 -7.93 -3.87
N PRO A 140 -4.36 -8.04 -3.86
CA PRO A 140 -5.21 -6.92 -3.49
C PRO A 140 -5.01 -6.60 -2.00
N ALA A 141 -4.79 -5.32 -1.67
CA ALA A 141 -4.78 -4.83 -0.29
C ALA A 141 -6.16 -4.32 0.14
N GLY A 142 -7.10 -4.20 -0.80
CA GLY A 142 -8.45 -3.74 -0.56
C GLY A 142 -8.66 -2.30 -1.00
N LYS A 143 -9.57 -1.62 -0.32
CA LYS A 143 -10.10 -0.33 -0.73
C LYS A 143 -10.05 0.65 0.43
N VAL A 144 -9.72 1.90 0.12
CA VAL A 144 -9.79 3.04 1.03
C VAL A 144 -10.87 3.97 0.52
N THR A 145 -11.90 4.21 1.32
CA THR A 145 -12.96 5.19 1.02
C THR A 145 -12.70 6.47 1.81
N VAL A 146 -12.61 7.59 1.11
CA VAL A 146 -12.58 8.93 1.72
C VAL A 146 -13.95 9.56 1.51
N ASP A 147 -14.67 9.85 2.61
CA ASP A 147 -16.07 10.30 2.50
C ASP A 147 -16.17 11.77 2.04
N LYS A 148 -15.23 12.62 2.45
CA LYS A 148 -15.28 14.06 2.20
C LYS A 148 -13.90 14.62 1.90
N VAL A 149 -13.87 15.55 0.94
CA VAL A 149 -12.69 16.39 0.70
C VAL A 149 -12.51 17.37 1.87
N ASN A 150 -11.27 17.55 2.30
CA ASN A 150 -10.90 18.63 3.19
C ASN A 150 -10.38 19.83 2.37
N ALA A 151 -11.23 20.84 2.19
CA ALA A 151 -10.89 22.06 1.45
C ALA A 151 -9.80 22.91 2.14
N GLY A 152 -9.59 22.75 3.45
CA GLY A 152 -8.54 23.44 4.22
C GLY A 152 -7.23 22.67 4.29
N PHE A 153 -7.06 21.58 3.53
CA PHE A 153 -5.85 20.77 3.57
C PHE A 153 -4.66 21.50 2.93
N ASN A 154 -3.64 21.81 3.72
CA ASN A 154 -2.41 22.41 3.22
C ASN A 154 -1.40 21.32 2.81
N ARG A 155 -1.26 21.09 1.51
CA ARG A 155 -0.31 20.12 0.95
C ARG A 155 1.15 20.41 1.33
N GLN A 156 1.52 21.67 1.60
CA GLN A 156 2.88 22.04 2.01
C GLN A 156 3.23 21.61 3.44
N GLN A 157 2.23 21.22 4.24
CA GLN A 157 2.43 20.74 5.62
C GLN A 157 2.56 19.22 5.69
N VAL A 158 2.44 18.51 4.57
CA VAL A 158 2.71 17.07 4.51
C VAL A 158 4.22 16.90 4.45
N PRO A 159 4.84 16.10 5.34
CA PRO A 159 6.26 15.82 5.24
C PRO A 159 6.54 15.22 3.86
N PRO A 160 7.58 15.68 3.16
CA PRO A 160 7.87 15.18 1.82
C PRO A 160 8.23 13.69 1.88
N ALA A 161 8.00 13.01 0.76
CA ALA A 161 8.31 11.58 0.65
C ALA A 161 9.78 11.32 0.99
N LYS A 162 10.02 10.20 1.69
CA LYS A 162 11.32 9.59 2.05
C LYS A 162 12.47 10.60 2.19
N VAL A 163 12.69 11.05 3.42
CA VAL A 163 13.83 11.89 3.79
C VAL A 163 15.13 11.11 3.66
N ILE A 164 16.07 11.63 2.87
CA ILE A 164 17.40 11.01 2.64
C ILE A 164 18.51 11.62 3.48
N ASP A 165 18.29 12.82 4.01
CA ASP A 165 19.22 13.54 4.88
C ASP A 165 18.39 14.32 5.92
N LEU A 166 18.71 14.19 7.19
CA LEU A 166 18.11 14.96 8.29
C LEU A 166 19.24 15.64 9.06
N ARG A 167 19.27 16.97 9.02
CA ARG A 167 20.22 17.80 9.75
C ARG A 167 19.50 18.57 10.83
N VAL A 168 20.12 18.63 12.00
CA VAL A 168 19.62 19.40 13.14
C VAL A 168 20.66 20.42 13.53
N THR A 169 20.25 21.69 13.56
CA THR A 169 21.06 22.79 14.10
C THR A 169 20.40 23.29 15.37
N VAL A 170 21.12 23.19 16.49
CA VAL A 170 20.64 23.67 17.79
C VAL A 170 21.32 25.00 18.10
N ASN A 171 20.52 26.02 18.34
CA ASN A 171 20.98 27.29 18.89
C ASN A 171 20.69 27.29 20.39
N ALA A 172 21.74 27.11 21.19
CA ALA A 172 21.64 27.05 22.64
C ALA A 172 21.33 28.41 23.30
N MET A 173 21.61 29.53 22.64
CA MET A 173 21.28 30.86 23.17
C MET A 173 19.79 31.17 22.99
N ASP A 174 19.24 30.79 21.84
CA ASP A 174 17.83 31.06 21.50
C ASP A 174 16.90 29.88 21.87
N GLN A 175 17.46 28.80 22.44
CA GLN A 175 16.75 27.55 22.75
C GLN A 175 15.94 26.98 21.58
N THR A 176 16.41 27.20 20.35
CA THR A 176 15.74 26.72 19.14
C THR A 176 16.50 25.55 18.52
N ALA A 177 15.75 24.59 18.00
CA ALA A 177 16.29 23.54 17.15
C ALA A 177 15.66 23.68 15.76
N MET A 178 16.49 23.86 14.75
CA MET A 178 16.09 23.90 13.35
C MET A 178 16.36 22.53 12.73
N LEU A 179 15.33 21.93 12.14
CA LEU A 179 15.43 20.68 11.41
C LEU A 179 15.39 20.99 9.91
N ILE A 180 16.37 20.49 9.17
CA ILE A 180 16.45 20.60 7.71
C ILE A 180 16.51 19.18 7.15
N TRP A 181 15.76 18.92 6.09
CA TRP A 181 15.79 17.62 5.44
C TRP A 181 15.69 17.74 3.92
N THR A 182 16.20 16.73 3.21
CA THR A 182 16.07 16.61 1.76
C THR A 182 15.11 15.48 1.42
N ALA A 183 14.12 15.77 0.58
CA ALA A 183 13.20 14.79 0.03
C ALA A 183 13.86 14.00 -1.12
N MET A 184 13.49 12.75 -1.33
CA MET A 184 14.00 11.94 -2.44
C MET A 184 13.69 12.52 -3.85
N GLU A 185 12.72 13.44 -3.96
CA GLU A 185 12.30 14.05 -5.23
C GLU A 185 12.78 15.51 -5.45
N ASP A 186 13.53 16.09 -4.50
CA ASP A 186 14.15 17.41 -4.71
C ASP A 186 15.56 17.26 -5.32
N PRO A 187 15.84 17.89 -6.48
CA PRO A 187 17.13 17.80 -7.18
C PRO A 187 18.28 18.57 -6.50
#